data_AF-A0A928H6Y4-F1
#
_entry.id   AF-A0A928H6Y4-F1
#
_cell.length_a   1.000
_cell.length_b   1.000
_cell.length_c   1.000
_cell.angle_alpha   90.00
_cell.angle_beta   90.00
_cell.angle_gamma   90.00
#
_symmetry.space_group_name_H-M   'P 1'
#
loop_
_entity.id
_entity.type
_entity.pdbx_description
1 polymer ?
#
loop_
_entity_poly.entity_id
_entity_poly.type
_entity_poly.pdbx_seq_one_letter_code
_entity_poly.pdbx_strand_id
1 'polypeptide(L)' 'GVKAAGGIRTLEDAMKMIEAGANRIGCSAGVSILEALPS' A
#
# COMPACT_ATOMS: atom_id res chain seq x y z
N GLY A 1 -11.58 10.05 -4.58
CA GLY A 1 -10.61 9.21 -3.84
C GLY A 1 -9.31 9.17 -4.62
N VAL A 2 -8.17 9.29 -3.93
CA VAL A 2 -6.83 9.32 -4.54
C VAL A 2 -6.29 7.89 -4.69
N LYS A 3 -5.73 7.54 -5.86
CA LYS A 3 -5.09 6.25 -6.11
C LYS A 3 -3.57 6.40 -6.16
N ALA A 4 -2.84 5.67 -5.33
CA ALA A 4 -1.39 5.51 -5.43
C ALA A 4 -1.05 4.20 -6.16
N ALA A 5 -0.12 4.23 -7.10
CA ALA A 5 0.33 3.06 -7.83
C ALA A 5 1.77 3.24 -8.33
N GLY A 6 2.49 2.13 -8.47
CA GLY A 6 3.88 2.10 -8.94
C GLY A 6 4.88 2.02 -7.77
N GLY A 7 5.73 0.98 -7.79
CA GLY A 7 6.84 0.85 -6.84
C GLY A 7 6.49 0.35 -5.43
N ILE A 8 5.21 0.35 -5.02
CA ILE A 8 4.74 -0.08 -3.70
C ILE A 8 4.89 -1.59 -3.55
N ARG A 9 5.83 -2.04 -2.72
CA ARG A 9 6.17 -3.47 -2.52
C ARG A 9 6.12 -3.93 -1.08
N THR A 10 6.18 -2.99 -0.14
CA THR A 10 6.20 -3.27 1.29
C THR A 10 5.01 -2.65 2.01
N LEU A 11 4.72 -3.13 3.22
CA LEU A 11 3.72 -2.51 4.08
C LEU A 11 4.08 -1.05 4.39
N GLU A 12 5.34 -0.74 4.63
CA GLU A 12 5.81 0.63 4.88
C GLU A 12 5.53 1.55 3.69
N ASP A 13 5.80 1.11 2.46
CA ASP A 13 5.46 1.89 1.26
C ASP A 13 3.95 2.15 1.17
N ALA A 14 3.14 1.13 1.44
CA ALA A 14 1.69 1.26 1.41
C ALA A 14 1.20 2.26 2.47
N MET A 15 1.74 2.20 3.70
CA MET A 15 1.42 3.11 4.79
C MET A 15 1.79 4.56 4.47
N LYS A 16 2.99 4.80 3.92
CA LYS A 16 3.40 6.14 3.46
C LYS A 16 2.42 6.73 2.45
N MET A 17 1.90 5.92 1.53
CA MET A 17 0.94 6.39 0.54
C MET A 17 -0.43 6.71 1.16
N ILE A 18 -0.86 5.92 2.16
CA ILE A 18 -2.08 6.19 2.91
C ILE A 18 -1.94 7.48 3.71
N GLU A 19 -0.82 7.68 4.40
CA GLU A 19 -0.50 8.91 5.15
C GLU A 19 -0.45 10.15 4.24
N ALA A 20 0.04 9.99 3.02
CA ALA A 20 0.01 11.03 1.98
C ALA A 20 -1.41 11.31 1.42
N GLY A 21 -2.43 10.55 1.86
CA GLY A 21 -3.83 10.76 1.51
C GLY A 21 -4.38 9.83 0.43
N ALA A 22 -3.68 8.75 0.07
CA ALA A 22 -4.22 7.75 -0.85
C ALA A 22 -5.36 6.96 -0.22
N ASN A 23 -6.49 6.84 -0.93
CA ASN A 23 -7.63 6.01 -0.53
C ASN A 23 -7.70 4.68 -1.29
N ARG A 24 -6.80 4.47 -2.26
CA ARG A 24 -6.72 3.24 -3.05
C ARG A 24 -5.26 2.97 -3.41
N ILE A 25 -4.81 1.74 -3.17
CA ILE A 25 -3.46 1.30 -3.51
C ILE A 25 -3.52 0.30 -4.67
N GLY A 26 -2.75 0.56 -5.73
CA GLY A 26 -2.56 -0.36 -6.86
C GLY A 26 -1.15 -0.94 -6.85
N CYS A 27 -1.02 -2.21 -6.46
CA CYS A 27 0.26 -2.91 -6.44
C CYS A 27 0.07 -4.39 -6.82
N SER A 28 1.11 -4.99 -7.41
CA SER A 28 1.15 -6.43 -7.67
C SER A 28 1.53 -7.24 -6.43
N ALA A 29 2.15 -6.61 -5.43
CA ALA A 29 2.59 -7.22 -4.17
C ALA A 29 1.51 -7.22 -3.07
N GLY A 30 0.22 -7.08 -3.44
CA GLY A 30 -0.87 -6.88 -2.47
C GLY A 30 -0.98 -7.99 -1.42
N VAL A 31 -0.80 -9.25 -1.82
CA VAL A 31 -0.85 -10.40 -0.89
C VAL A 31 0.25 -10.29 0.18
N SER A 32 1.50 -10.09 -0.22
CA SER A 32 2.63 -9.97 0.72
C SER A 32 2.49 -8.77 1.65
N ILE A 33 1.92 -7.67 1.17
CA ILE A 33 1.64 -6.49 2.00
C ILE A 33 0.56 -6.81 3.05
N LEU A 34 -0.49 -7.54 2.68
CA LEU A 34 -1.55 -7.94 3.60
C LEU A 34 -1.06 -8.95 4.65
N GLU A 35 -0.22 -9.91 4.25
CA GLU A 35 0.39 -10.88 5.18
C GLU A 35 1.32 -10.24 6.22
N ALA A 36 1.88 -9.06 5.91
CA ALA A 36 2.72 -8.30 6.83
C ALA A 36 1.93 -7.46 7.85
N LEU A 37 0.59 -7.39 7.73
CA LEU A 37 -0.24 -6.67 8.70
C LEU A 37 -0.24 -7.43 10.04
N PRO A 38 -0.19 -6.69 11.17
CA PRO A 38 -0.39 -7.30 12.47
C PRO A 38 -1.81 -7.88 12.57
N SER A 39 -1.93 -9.06 13.18
CA SER A 39 -3.17 -9.80 13.42
C SER A 39 -3.93 -9.30 14.65
#